data_AF-A0A1M5LQS6-F1
#
_entry.id   AF-A0A1M5LQS6-F1
#
_cell.length_a   1.000
_cell.length_b   1.000
_cell.length_c   1.000
_cell.angle_alpha   90.00
_cell.angle_beta   90.00
_cell.angle_gamma   90.00
#
_symmetry.space_group_name_H-M   'P 1'
#
loop_
_entity.id
_entity.type
_entity.pdbx_description
1 polymer ?
#
loop_
_entity_poly.entity_id
_entity_poly.type
_entity_poly.pdbx_seq_one_letter_code
_entity_poly.pdbx_strand_id
1 'polypeptide(L)'
;MKKIFKSIEFYCAIGILICFSILHYGQIRVENVVLRHGNAEKQTTLPISQNMDAGEWFNVRFSISNPLNIPYDLNIIPDDCAESLTVNGFAFSLSGYSDKCNFNKGFWIPDSVTSPHRVGNRTSYEILLMNKGGIAGINVFPKVDSILLFLLKFMIALLVGIIVILVAKRLKLDTFLIACVLAGVLLRFAMFYAMPYNQFSMDVEGHLAYIQYIIDNHSIPSAKDCWSCYHPPVYYASVIPSFMVSGLIDYNSCSGAQAFSLVLSIILLVCGLFLLKEFVSGVPLGIASVLWTVWPLLLLVAPRIGNDQLFYTLHVLCVVAGFNYIKNGNGKHLVAAVVCAALAVWTKSTGYVTLGLVILFAVFGFVKTNQLHRPTKTEIAGWILRALVFVSLVVIKFFSNGELVANINSLHSSLKVENEAKNFLYFDMKSFLTEPYTNGWVDGQGREYFFNYAFKSSLFGEWKLVDTAVGRTLASLISLSLLGLIVFAIRGWWKTRMNIYHWVLFIQGILFFVALGFLRYKYSYACSADFRYILPVLLSFLPYVGLGVYREEYTLKWKVLGFITVSIFAVCSVMLMSFIFVT
;
A
#
# COMPACT_ATOMS: atom_id res chain seq x y z
N MET A 1 -17.91 8.51 -31.03
CA MET A 1 -16.79 7.63 -31.41
C MET A 1 -15.60 8.37 -32.04
N LYS A 2 -15.72 9.11 -33.17
CA LYS A 2 -14.56 9.80 -33.82
C LYS A 2 -13.71 10.71 -32.91
N LYS A 3 -14.27 11.33 -31.87
CA LYS A 3 -13.51 12.15 -30.90
C LYS A 3 -12.66 11.31 -29.94
N ILE A 4 -13.07 10.08 -29.61
CA ILE A 4 -12.35 9.19 -28.68
C ILE A 4 -11.06 8.70 -29.33
N PHE A 5 -11.13 8.25 -30.58
CA PHE A 5 -9.98 7.80 -31.37
C PHE A 5 -8.94 8.90 -31.65
N LYS A 6 -9.27 10.17 -31.42
CA LYS A 6 -8.34 11.30 -31.57
C LYS A 6 -7.74 11.76 -30.24
N SER A 7 -8.11 11.14 -29.12
CA SER A 7 -7.62 11.53 -27.80
C SER A 7 -6.26 10.88 -27.52
N ILE A 8 -5.33 11.64 -26.94
CA ILE A 8 -3.99 11.14 -26.56
C ILE A 8 -4.12 10.01 -25.55
N GLU A 9 -5.10 10.11 -24.65
CA GLU A 9 -5.40 9.11 -23.62
C GLU A 9 -5.72 7.74 -24.23
N PHE A 10 -6.43 7.71 -25.36
CA PHE A 10 -6.74 6.46 -26.06
C PHE A 10 -5.48 5.78 -26.62
N TYR A 11 -4.56 6.55 -27.22
CA TYR A 11 -3.29 6.01 -27.71
C TYR A 11 -2.39 5.54 -26.57
N CYS A 12 -2.35 6.27 -25.44
CA CYS A 12 -1.65 5.82 -24.25
C CYS A 12 -2.23 4.50 -23.71
N ALA A 13 -3.56 4.36 -23.68
CA ALA A 13 -4.21 3.12 -23.26
C ALA A 13 -3.85 1.94 -24.18
N ILE A 14 -3.84 2.14 -25.51
CA ILE A 14 -3.37 1.11 -26.46
C ILE A 14 -1.89 0.76 -26.21
N GLY A 15 -1.03 1.77 -26.01
CA GLY A 15 0.39 1.55 -25.72
C GLY A 15 0.61 0.74 -24.43
N ILE A 16 -0.18 1.01 -23.39
CA ILE A 16 -0.18 0.23 -22.14
C ILE A 16 -0.58 -1.21 -22.43
N LEU A 17 -1.66 -1.43 -23.18
CA LEU A 17 -2.12 -2.78 -23.54
C LEU A 17 -1.06 -3.54 -24.34
N ILE A 18 -0.39 -2.90 -25.31
CA ILE A 18 0.70 -3.54 -26.07
C ILE A 18 1.86 -3.91 -25.15
N CYS A 19 2.33 -2.98 -24.31
CA CYS A 19 3.43 -3.26 -23.39
C CYS A 19 3.07 -4.39 -22.43
N PHE A 20 1.83 -4.39 -21.91
CA PHE A 20 1.34 -5.43 -21.03
C PHE A 20 1.25 -6.79 -21.74
N SER A 21 0.75 -6.84 -22.97
CA SER A 21 0.72 -8.08 -23.78
C SER A 21 2.11 -8.64 -24.03
N ILE A 22 3.10 -7.79 -24.31
CA ILE A 22 4.50 -8.22 -24.48
C ILE A 22 5.08 -8.73 -23.15
N LEU A 23 4.85 -8.00 -22.04
CA LEU A 23 5.28 -8.44 -20.71
C LEU A 23 4.66 -9.79 -20.35
N HIS A 24 3.37 -9.96 -20.63
CA HIS A 24 2.62 -11.17 -20.36
C HIS A 24 3.14 -12.37 -21.17
N TYR A 25 3.27 -12.20 -22.49
CA TYR A 25 3.86 -13.20 -23.38
C TYR A 25 5.30 -13.54 -22.97
N GLY A 26 6.05 -12.54 -22.51
CA GLY A 26 7.44 -12.69 -22.05
C GLY A 26 7.61 -13.24 -20.64
N GLN A 27 6.54 -13.56 -19.92
CA GLN A 27 6.67 -14.07 -18.55
C GLN A 27 7.37 -15.42 -18.55
N ILE A 28 8.40 -15.54 -17.70
CA ILE A 28 9.04 -16.81 -17.43
C ILE A 28 8.17 -17.59 -16.43
N ARG A 29 7.77 -18.80 -16.80
CA ARG A 29 6.87 -19.65 -16.00
C ARG A 29 7.53 -20.97 -15.67
N VAL A 30 7.38 -21.40 -14.42
CA VAL A 30 7.71 -22.77 -14.02
C VAL A 30 6.47 -23.63 -14.25
N GLU A 31 6.62 -24.69 -15.03
CA GLU A 31 5.54 -25.57 -15.48
C GLU A 31 5.94 -27.03 -15.32
N ASN A 32 4.96 -27.94 -15.36
CA ASN A 32 5.19 -29.39 -15.39
C ASN A 32 6.09 -29.89 -14.26
N VAL A 33 5.82 -29.43 -13.03
CA VAL A 33 6.57 -29.84 -11.85
C VAL A 33 6.16 -31.27 -11.47
N VAL A 34 7.13 -32.16 -11.39
CA VAL A 34 6.97 -33.57 -11.05
C VAL A 34 7.93 -33.92 -9.94
N LEU A 35 7.40 -34.39 -8.83
CA LEU A 35 8.16 -34.95 -7.73
C LEU A 35 8.27 -36.46 -7.92
N ARG A 36 9.50 -36.97 -7.97
CA ARG A 36 9.82 -38.40 -7.98
C ARG A 36 10.42 -38.81 -6.65
N HIS A 37 9.77 -39.76 -5.99
CA HIS A 37 10.22 -40.33 -4.72
C HIS A 37 10.19 -41.86 -4.85
N GLY A 38 11.37 -42.50 -4.82
CA GLY A 38 11.51 -43.92 -5.17
C GLY A 38 11.00 -44.23 -6.58
N ASN A 39 10.03 -45.14 -6.67
CA ASN A 39 9.36 -45.50 -7.93
C ASN A 39 8.10 -44.67 -8.22
N ALA A 40 7.66 -43.83 -7.28
CA ALA A 40 6.48 -43.01 -7.45
C ALA A 40 6.83 -41.67 -8.12
N GLU A 41 6.03 -41.28 -9.11
CA GLU A 41 6.05 -39.94 -9.69
C GLU A 41 4.70 -39.26 -9.43
N LYS A 42 4.74 -38.02 -8.96
CA LYS A 42 3.56 -37.23 -8.65
C LYS A 42 3.70 -35.84 -9.27
N GLN A 43 2.74 -35.49 -10.12
CA GLN A 43 2.63 -34.12 -10.63
C GLN A 43 2.19 -33.19 -9.49
N THR A 44 2.87 -32.05 -9.35
CA THR A 44 2.66 -31.11 -8.25
C THR A 44 2.90 -29.68 -8.72
N THR A 45 2.85 -28.71 -7.80
CA THR A 45 3.25 -27.30 -8.00
C THR A 45 4.28 -26.90 -6.96
N LEU A 46 5.03 -25.83 -7.22
CA LEU A 46 5.94 -25.23 -6.24
C LEU A 46 5.19 -24.20 -5.36
N PRO A 47 5.60 -24.00 -4.09
CA PRO A 47 6.60 -24.79 -3.36
C PRO A 47 6.14 -26.23 -3.09
N ILE A 48 7.09 -27.16 -3.09
CA ILE A 48 6.85 -28.55 -2.66
C ILE A 48 7.15 -28.63 -1.16
N SER A 49 6.28 -29.34 -0.43
CA SER A 49 6.44 -29.67 0.98
C SER A 49 5.82 -31.04 1.23
N GLN A 50 6.63 -32.03 1.60
CA GLN A 50 6.20 -33.41 1.82
C GLN A 50 7.01 -34.05 2.95
N ASN A 51 6.35 -34.79 3.83
CA ASN A 51 7.04 -35.59 4.85
C ASN A 51 7.82 -36.73 4.18
N MET A 52 9.12 -36.82 4.49
CA MET A 52 10.02 -37.87 4.02
C MET A 52 10.94 -38.30 5.18
N ASP A 53 11.45 -39.52 5.12
CA ASP A 53 12.37 -40.03 6.14
C ASP A 53 13.79 -39.46 5.94
N ALA A 54 14.56 -39.38 7.02
CA ALA A 54 15.93 -38.88 6.96
C ALA A 54 16.82 -39.84 6.13
N GLY A 55 17.60 -39.29 5.20
CA GLY A 55 18.45 -40.01 4.27
C GLY A 55 17.76 -40.39 2.95
N GLU A 56 16.46 -40.14 2.79
CA GLU A 56 15.75 -40.42 1.55
C GLU A 56 16.16 -39.45 0.43
N TRP A 57 16.35 -40.00 -0.76
CA TRP A 57 16.62 -39.25 -1.97
C TRP A 57 15.32 -39.01 -2.74
N PHE A 58 15.14 -37.79 -3.21
CA PHE A 58 14.03 -37.43 -4.07
C PHE A 58 14.49 -36.51 -5.18
N ASN A 59 13.73 -36.51 -6.27
CA ASN A 59 14.08 -35.79 -7.46
C ASN A 59 12.89 -34.92 -7.91
N VAL A 60 13.17 -33.67 -8.24
CA VAL A 60 12.17 -32.72 -8.72
C VAL A 60 12.50 -32.33 -10.15
N ARG A 61 11.62 -32.72 -11.07
CA ARG A 61 11.67 -32.32 -12.48
C ARG A 61 10.69 -31.18 -12.73
N PHE A 62 11.09 -30.19 -13.50
CA PHE A 62 10.22 -29.10 -13.92
C PHE A 62 10.69 -28.53 -15.25
N SER A 63 9.81 -27.80 -15.92
CA SER A 63 10.14 -27.03 -17.11
C SER A 63 10.06 -25.55 -16.82
N ILE A 64 10.97 -24.77 -17.40
CA ILE A 64 10.84 -23.31 -17.45
C ILE A 64 10.49 -22.90 -18.88
N SER A 65 9.33 -22.27 -19.04
CA SER A 65 8.90 -21.61 -20.28
C SER A 65 9.45 -20.18 -20.31
N ASN A 66 10.17 -19.83 -21.39
CA ASN A 66 10.79 -18.53 -21.62
C ASN A 66 10.59 -18.11 -23.09
N PRO A 67 9.40 -17.61 -23.46
CA PRO A 67 9.03 -17.35 -24.86
C PRO A 67 9.87 -16.31 -25.58
N LEU A 68 10.47 -15.38 -24.83
CA LEU A 68 11.32 -14.31 -25.36
C LEU A 68 12.83 -14.63 -25.23
N ASN A 69 13.19 -15.84 -24.78
CA ASN A 69 14.56 -16.27 -24.54
C ASN A 69 15.38 -15.24 -23.73
N ILE A 70 14.75 -14.66 -22.71
CA ILE A 70 15.35 -13.63 -21.87
C ILE A 70 16.33 -14.27 -20.88
N PRO A 71 17.51 -13.69 -20.61
CA PRO A 71 18.40 -14.17 -19.56
C PRO A 71 17.72 -14.20 -18.20
N TYR A 72 17.94 -15.27 -17.44
CA TYR A 72 17.43 -15.40 -16.08
C TYR A 72 18.36 -16.24 -15.21
N ASP A 73 18.46 -15.82 -13.96
CA ASP A 73 19.09 -16.60 -12.90
C ASP A 73 18.05 -17.49 -12.23
N LEU A 74 18.47 -18.60 -11.66
CA LEU A 74 17.59 -19.53 -10.97
C LEU A 74 17.92 -19.53 -9.48
N ASN A 75 17.01 -19.03 -8.64
CA ASN A 75 17.11 -19.25 -7.19
C ASN A 75 16.46 -20.58 -6.85
N ILE A 76 17.18 -21.42 -6.13
CA ILE A 76 16.69 -22.70 -5.62
C ILE A 76 16.79 -22.67 -4.11
N ILE A 77 15.64 -22.81 -3.44
CA ILE A 77 15.54 -22.87 -1.98
C ILE A 77 15.12 -24.29 -1.59
N PRO A 78 16.09 -25.18 -1.29
CA PRO A 78 15.80 -26.52 -0.78
C PRO A 78 15.53 -26.48 0.74
N ASP A 79 14.69 -27.38 1.27
CA ASP A 79 14.56 -27.52 2.73
C ASP A 79 15.83 -28.12 3.37
N ASP A 80 16.45 -29.07 2.66
CA ASP A 80 17.75 -29.64 3.01
C ASP A 80 18.80 -29.27 1.97
N CYS A 81 19.45 -30.24 1.32
CA CYS A 81 20.55 -30.03 0.39
C CYS A 81 20.19 -30.45 -1.03
N ALA A 82 20.45 -29.55 -1.99
CA ALA A 82 20.50 -29.89 -3.40
C ALA A 82 21.88 -30.46 -3.75
N GLU A 83 21.92 -31.65 -4.35
CA GLU A 83 23.18 -32.37 -4.61
C GLU A 83 23.63 -32.25 -6.07
N SER A 84 22.71 -32.39 -7.01
CA SER A 84 23.00 -32.20 -8.43
C SER A 84 21.84 -31.53 -9.15
N LEU A 85 22.19 -30.81 -10.22
CA LEU A 85 21.24 -30.22 -11.16
C LEU A 85 21.49 -30.81 -12.54
N THR A 86 20.44 -31.16 -13.26
CA THR A 86 20.50 -31.51 -14.68
C THR A 86 19.65 -30.52 -15.48
N VAL A 87 20.21 -29.97 -16.56
CA VAL A 87 19.53 -29.03 -17.48
C VAL A 87 19.52 -29.64 -18.87
N ASN A 88 18.33 -29.95 -19.39
CA ASN A 88 18.15 -30.62 -20.68
C ASN A 88 19.05 -31.88 -20.85
N GLY A 89 19.21 -32.66 -19.78
CA GLY A 89 20.04 -33.87 -19.76
C GLY A 89 21.53 -33.64 -19.45
N PHE A 90 22.01 -32.40 -19.40
CA PHE A 90 23.38 -32.08 -19.00
C PHE A 90 23.49 -31.93 -17.48
N ALA A 91 24.31 -32.77 -16.84
CA ALA A 91 24.49 -32.77 -15.39
C ALA A 91 25.52 -31.74 -14.92
N PHE A 92 25.21 -31.03 -13.84
CA PHE A 92 26.03 -30.04 -13.16
C PHE A 92 26.24 -30.47 -11.71
N SER A 93 27.50 -30.43 -11.27
CA SER A 93 27.81 -30.59 -9.85
C SER A 93 27.49 -29.30 -9.09
N LEU A 94 26.75 -29.42 -8.00
CA LEU A 94 26.48 -28.30 -7.08
C LEU A 94 27.53 -28.17 -5.97
N SER A 95 28.62 -28.95 -6.02
CA SER A 95 29.67 -28.94 -4.98
C SER A 95 30.33 -27.58 -4.75
N GLY A 96 30.33 -26.68 -5.74
CA GLY A 96 30.88 -25.33 -5.64
C GLY A 96 29.94 -24.30 -5.00
N TYR A 97 28.69 -24.64 -4.71
CA TYR A 97 27.70 -23.72 -4.13
C TYR A 97 27.60 -23.95 -2.62
N SER A 98 28.16 -23.04 -1.81
CA SER A 98 28.16 -23.14 -0.35
C SER A 98 26.76 -23.10 0.27
N ASP A 99 25.83 -22.37 -0.35
CA ASP A 99 24.45 -22.21 0.13
C ASP A 99 23.48 -23.27 -0.42
N LYS A 100 23.98 -24.36 -1.03
CA LYS A 100 23.13 -25.43 -1.59
C LYS A 100 22.25 -26.16 -0.56
N CYS A 101 22.49 -25.90 0.72
CA CYS A 101 21.74 -26.44 1.86
C CYS A 101 20.99 -25.36 2.67
N ASN A 102 20.88 -24.14 2.15
CA ASN A 102 20.32 -23.01 2.89
C ASN A 102 18.81 -22.91 2.71
N PHE A 103 18.04 -23.44 3.67
CA PHE A 103 16.57 -23.46 3.62
C PHE A 103 15.89 -22.09 3.68
N ASN A 104 16.62 -21.05 4.07
CA ASN A 104 16.06 -19.71 4.19
C ASN A 104 16.27 -18.89 2.91
N LYS A 105 17.50 -18.90 2.37
CA LYS A 105 17.87 -18.07 1.21
C LYS A 105 18.01 -18.84 -0.09
N GLY A 106 18.28 -20.15 0.00
CA GLY A 106 18.68 -20.96 -1.14
C GLY A 106 20.03 -20.54 -1.71
N PHE A 107 20.25 -20.92 -2.96
CA PHE A 107 21.42 -20.58 -3.75
C PHE A 107 21.02 -20.19 -5.18
N TRP A 108 21.86 -19.38 -5.80
CA TRP A 108 21.62 -18.82 -7.13
C TRP A 108 22.45 -19.54 -8.18
N ILE A 109 21.81 -19.96 -9.25
CA ILE A 109 22.46 -20.46 -10.45
C ILE A 109 22.39 -19.38 -11.51
N PRO A 110 23.53 -18.76 -11.87
CA PRO A 110 23.53 -17.66 -12.82
C PRO A 110 23.15 -18.14 -14.21
N ASP A 111 22.56 -17.24 -15.00
CA ASP A 111 22.16 -17.49 -16.39
C ASP A 111 23.30 -18.12 -17.20
N SER A 112 24.53 -17.61 -17.02
CA SER A 112 25.74 -18.05 -17.74
C SER A 112 26.07 -19.53 -17.59
N VAL A 113 25.61 -20.19 -16.52
CA VAL A 113 25.84 -21.62 -16.28
C VAL A 113 24.83 -22.47 -17.05
N THR A 114 23.59 -22.00 -17.14
CA THR A 114 22.49 -22.82 -17.71
C THR A 114 22.20 -22.48 -19.15
N SER A 115 22.40 -21.22 -19.58
CA SER A 115 22.09 -20.72 -20.92
C SER A 115 22.76 -21.49 -22.07
N PRO A 116 24.00 -22.01 -21.97
CA PRO A 116 24.59 -22.81 -23.06
C PRO A 116 23.85 -24.12 -23.35
N HIS A 117 23.04 -24.60 -22.40
CA HIS A 117 22.32 -25.88 -22.47
C HIS A 117 20.82 -25.70 -22.67
N ARG A 118 20.32 -24.46 -22.73
CA ARG A 118 18.91 -24.16 -23.02
C ARG A 118 18.65 -24.31 -24.51
N VAL A 119 17.56 -24.97 -24.87
CA VAL A 119 17.17 -25.18 -26.27
C VAL A 119 15.75 -24.65 -26.47
N GLY A 120 15.59 -23.67 -27.36
CA GLY A 120 14.30 -23.06 -27.67
C GLY A 120 13.70 -22.25 -26.51
N ASN A 121 12.37 -22.19 -26.48
CA ASN A 121 11.61 -21.43 -25.49
C ASN A 121 11.29 -22.22 -24.21
N ARG A 122 11.77 -23.46 -24.07
CA ARG A 122 11.45 -24.32 -22.94
C ARG A 122 12.67 -25.11 -22.49
N THR A 123 12.98 -25.02 -21.20
CA THR A 123 14.15 -25.70 -20.61
C THR A 123 13.69 -26.67 -19.55
N SER A 124 14.12 -27.93 -19.64
CA SER A 124 13.87 -28.95 -18.62
C SER A 124 14.95 -28.90 -17.56
N TYR A 125 14.54 -28.90 -16.31
CA TYR A 125 15.38 -28.94 -15.12
C TYR A 125 15.04 -30.17 -14.30
N GLU A 126 16.06 -30.76 -13.68
CA GLU A 126 15.94 -31.91 -12.80
C GLU A 126 16.92 -31.71 -11.64
N ILE A 127 16.40 -31.69 -10.41
CA ILE A 127 17.20 -31.46 -9.20
C ILE A 127 17.12 -32.71 -8.33
N LEU A 128 18.28 -33.26 -7.98
CA LEU A 128 18.40 -34.34 -7.01
C LEU A 128 18.66 -33.76 -5.63
N LEU A 129 17.81 -34.11 -4.68
CA LEU A 129 17.87 -33.66 -3.29
C LEU A 129 17.96 -34.86 -2.35
N MET A 130 18.54 -34.64 -1.18
CA MET A 130 18.59 -35.59 -0.09
C MET A 130 17.96 -34.96 1.15
N ASN A 131 16.90 -35.60 1.66
CA ASN A 131 16.25 -35.20 2.90
C ASN A 131 17.15 -35.59 4.08
N LYS A 132 17.48 -34.67 4.98
CA LYS A 132 18.23 -34.94 6.22
C LYS A 132 17.32 -35.07 7.44
N GLY A 133 16.01 -34.94 7.23
CA GLY A 133 14.97 -35.24 8.20
C GLY A 133 13.97 -34.09 8.32
N GLY A 134 12.71 -34.41 8.62
CA GLY A 134 11.63 -33.42 8.68
C GLY A 134 10.83 -33.35 7.38
N ILE A 135 10.51 -32.14 6.95
CA ILE A 135 9.63 -31.89 5.80
C ILE A 135 10.51 -31.65 4.56
N ALA A 136 10.63 -32.64 3.68
CA ALA A 136 11.32 -32.45 2.41
C ALA A 136 10.58 -31.41 1.55
N GLY A 137 11.32 -30.41 1.09
CA GLY A 137 10.75 -29.33 0.29
C GLY A 137 11.74 -28.70 -0.68
N ILE A 138 11.18 -28.05 -1.68
CA ILE A 138 11.94 -27.19 -2.59
C ILE A 138 11.03 -26.09 -3.13
N ASN A 139 11.60 -24.92 -3.29
CA ASN A 139 11.02 -23.84 -4.07
C ASN A 139 12.02 -23.33 -5.11
N VAL A 140 11.51 -22.90 -6.26
CA VAL A 140 12.35 -22.45 -7.38
C VAL A 140 11.78 -21.16 -7.94
N PHE A 141 12.64 -20.15 -8.03
CA PHE A 141 12.28 -18.83 -8.52
C PHE A 141 13.20 -18.40 -9.65
N PRO A 142 12.71 -18.31 -10.90
CA PRO A 142 13.45 -17.63 -11.96
C PRO A 142 13.47 -16.13 -11.67
N LYS A 143 14.66 -15.54 -11.57
CA LYS A 143 14.86 -14.09 -11.48
C LYS A 143 15.29 -13.55 -12.83
N VAL A 144 14.54 -12.57 -13.32
CA VAL A 144 14.73 -12.02 -14.66
C VAL A 144 15.26 -10.60 -14.56
N ASP A 145 16.54 -10.43 -14.87
CA ASP A 145 17.19 -9.12 -14.93
C ASP A 145 17.33 -8.71 -16.41
N SER A 146 16.22 -8.21 -16.97
CA SER A 146 16.13 -7.84 -18.39
C SER A 146 15.85 -6.36 -18.58
N ILE A 147 16.74 -5.69 -19.32
CA ILE A 147 16.57 -4.30 -19.74
C ILE A 147 15.27 -4.13 -20.52
N LEU A 148 14.90 -5.08 -21.39
CA LEU A 148 13.65 -5.02 -22.15
C LEU A 148 12.43 -5.00 -21.23
N LEU A 149 12.35 -5.92 -20.27
CA LEU A 149 11.23 -5.96 -19.32
C LEU A 149 11.18 -4.70 -18.45
N PHE A 150 12.35 -4.21 -18.03
CA PHE A 150 12.46 -2.94 -17.31
C PHE A 150 11.92 -1.77 -18.15
N LEU A 151 12.33 -1.65 -19.41
CA LEU A 151 11.87 -0.60 -20.32
C LEU A 151 10.36 -0.69 -20.57
N LEU A 152 9.80 -1.89 -20.73
CA LEU A 152 8.35 -2.08 -20.89
C LEU A 152 7.57 -1.65 -19.64
N LYS A 153 8.04 -2.04 -18.45
CA LYS A 153 7.46 -1.62 -17.16
C LYS A 153 7.53 -0.10 -16.99
N PHE A 154 8.68 0.50 -17.31
CA PHE A 154 8.88 1.95 -17.29
C PHE A 154 7.97 2.67 -18.29
N MET A 155 7.82 2.14 -19.51
CA MET A 155 6.93 2.68 -20.52
C MET A 155 5.46 2.66 -20.07
N ILE A 156 5.00 1.59 -19.42
CA ILE A 156 3.66 1.55 -18.82
C ILE A 156 3.51 2.67 -17.79
N ALA A 157 4.48 2.81 -16.87
CA ALA A 157 4.45 3.86 -15.86
C ALA A 157 4.43 5.26 -16.48
N LEU A 158 5.21 5.48 -17.55
CA LEU A 158 5.26 6.74 -18.29
C LEU A 158 3.93 7.04 -18.99
N LEU A 159 3.33 6.07 -19.69
CA LEU A 159 2.07 6.22 -20.40
C LEU A 159 0.90 6.48 -19.42
N VAL A 160 0.87 5.79 -18.29
CA VAL A 160 -0.06 6.08 -17.20
C VAL A 160 0.19 7.49 -16.65
N GLY A 161 1.45 7.86 -16.43
CA GLY A 161 1.86 9.20 -16.04
C GLY A 161 1.31 10.26 -16.99
N ILE A 162 1.41 10.07 -18.32
CA ILE A 162 0.87 10.99 -19.33
C ILE A 162 -0.65 11.12 -19.20
N ILE A 163 -1.39 10.01 -19.09
CA ILE A 163 -2.84 10.04 -18.88
C ILE A 163 -3.19 10.85 -17.63
N VAL A 164 -2.47 10.60 -16.53
CA VAL A 164 -2.69 11.30 -15.26
C VAL A 164 -2.32 12.78 -15.38
N ILE A 165 -1.27 13.16 -16.11
CA ILE A 165 -0.92 14.55 -16.39
C ILE A 165 -2.04 15.25 -17.18
N LEU A 166 -2.64 14.58 -18.16
CA LEU A 166 -3.77 15.14 -18.92
C LEU A 166 -4.97 15.39 -18.02
N VAL A 167 -5.26 14.48 -17.08
CA VAL A 167 -6.27 14.68 -16.03
C VAL A 167 -5.89 15.83 -15.09
N ALA A 168 -4.66 15.88 -14.61
CA ALA A 168 -4.13 16.94 -13.74
C ALA A 168 -4.23 18.33 -14.40
N LYS A 169 -3.95 18.43 -15.71
CA LYS A 169 -4.13 19.66 -16.50
C LYS A 169 -5.60 20.08 -16.57
N ARG A 170 -6.54 19.14 -16.71
CA ARG A 170 -7.99 19.44 -16.66
C ARG A 170 -8.42 19.92 -15.27
N LEU A 171 -7.76 19.44 -14.21
CA LEU A 171 -7.89 19.95 -12.84
C LEU A 171 -7.13 21.27 -12.59
N LYS A 172 -6.52 21.84 -13.64
CA LYS A 172 -5.76 23.09 -13.62
C LYS A 172 -4.60 23.06 -12.62
N LEU A 173 -3.98 21.91 -12.38
CA LEU A 173 -2.77 21.85 -11.55
C LEU A 173 -1.62 22.59 -12.27
N ASP A 174 -0.79 23.31 -11.51
CA ASP A 174 0.37 24.00 -12.06
C ASP A 174 1.48 23.00 -12.45
N THR A 175 2.50 23.49 -13.15
CA THR A 175 3.61 22.67 -13.65
C THR A 175 4.37 21.95 -12.54
N PHE A 176 4.52 22.56 -11.36
CA PHE A 176 5.22 21.94 -10.24
C PHE A 176 4.42 20.78 -9.65
N LEU A 177 3.11 20.96 -9.47
CA LEU A 177 2.21 19.88 -9.05
C LEU A 177 2.16 18.75 -10.07
N ILE A 178 2.19 19.07 -11.37
CA ILE A 178 2.28 18.07 -12.45
C ILE A 178 3.58 17.28 -12.34
N ALA A 179 4.72 17.92 -12.01
CA ALA A 179 5.98 17.22 -11.76
C ALA A 179 5.88 16.30 -10.52
N CYS A 180 5.22 16.76 -9.45
CA CYS A 180 4.94 15.94 -8.26
C CYS A 180 4.06 14.72 -8.60
N VAL A 181 3.03 14.89 -9.42
CA VAL A 181 2.18 13.79 -9.93
C VAL A 181 3.04 12.78 -10.69
N LEU A 182 3.87 13.22 -11.64
CA LEU A 182 4.71 12.33 -12.43
C LEU A 182 5.70 11.56 -11.54
N ALA A 183 6.42 12.25 -10.66
CA ALA A 183 7.35 11.63 -9.72
C ALA A 183 6.63 10.63 -8.79
N GLY A 184 5.47 11.01 -8.25
CA GLY A 184 4.68 10.15 -7.38
C GLY A 184 4.11 8.91 -8.07
N VAL A 185 3.74 9.01 -9.35
CA VAL A 185 3.31 7.85 -10.17
C VAL A 185 4.50 6.92 -10.38
N LEU A 186 5.67 7.46 -10.79
CA LEU A 186 6.87 6.65 -11.03
C LEU A 186 7.32 5.92 -9.76
N LEU A 187 7.33 6.60 -8.61
CA LEU A 187 7.67 5.97 -7.32
C LEU A 187 6.70 4.83 -6.96
N ARG A 188 5.39 5.02 -7.17
CA ARG A 188 4.39 3.97 -6.89
C ARG A 188 4.55 2.76 -7.81
N PHE A 189 4.86 2.98 -9.10
CA PHE A 189 5.18 1.88 -10.01
C PHE A 189 6.47 1.16 -9.61
N ALA A 190 7.49 1.90 -9.18
CA ALA A 190 8.73 1.31 -8.67
C ALA A 190 8.44 0.40 -7.45
N MET A 191 7.65 0.88 -6.49
CA MET A 191 7.19 0.05 -5.35
C MET A 191 6.38 -1.17 -5.81
N PHE A 192 5.46 -1.01 -6.76
CA PHE A 192 4.64 -2.10 -7.29
C PHE A 192 5.45 -3.20 -7.96
N TYR A 193 6.47 -2.84 -8.75
CA TYR A 193 7.29 -3.84 -9.43
C TYR A 193 8.38 -4.44 -8.55
N ALA A 194 8.80 -3.76 -7.49
CA ALA A 194 9.81 -4.25 -6.57
C ALA A 194 9.24 -5.18 -5.49
N MET A 195 8.00 -4.97 -5.05
CA MET A 195 7.43 -5.72 -3.92
C MET A 195 6.47 -6.82 -4.38
N PRO A 196 6.74 -8.09 -4.09
CA PRO A 196 5.74 -9.15 -4.21
C PRO A 196 4.58 -8.88 -3.25
N TYR A 197 3.42 -9.47 -3.55
CA TYR A 197 2.17 -9.17 -2.85
C TYR A 197 2.21 -9.42 -1.33
N ASN A 198 3.09 -10.30 -0.87
CA ASN A 198 3.24 -10.67 0.53
C ASN A 198 4.32 -9.86 1.28
N GLN A 199 5.24 -9.19 0.58
CA GLN A 199 6.30 -8.42 1.23
C GLN A 199 5.74 -7.15 1.86
N PHE A 200 6.10 -6.94 3.12
CA PHE A 200 5.57 -5.87 3.95
C PHE A 200 4.03 -5.81 3.92
N SER A 201 3.36 -6.94 3.75
CA SER A 201 1.90 -7.01 3.73
C SER A 201 1.35 -7.23 5.15
N MET A 202 0.05 -7.00 5.33
CA MET A 202 -0.65 -7.25 6.60
C MET A 202 -1.88 -8.07 6.27
N ASP A 203 -2.01 -9.23 6.90
CA ASP A 203 -3.19 -10.09 6.76
C ASP A 203 -3.55 -10.43 5.30
N VAL A 204 -2.56 -10.42 4.39
CA VAL A 204 -2.80 -10.53 2.94
C VAL A 204 -3.50 -11.84 2.58
N GLU A 205 -3.11 -12.93 3.22
CA GLU A 205 -3.75 -14.24 3.03
C GLU A 205 -5.21 -14.21 3.46
N GLY A 206 -5.52 -13.52 4.56
CA GLY A 206 -6.91 -13.31 4.98
C GLY A 206 -7.70 -12.46 3.99
N HIS A 207 -7.08 -11.42 3.41
CA HIS A 207 -7.71 -10.61 2.38
C HIS A 207 -7.96 -11.39 1.08
N LEU A 208 -6.99 -12.20 0.65
CA LEU A 208 -7.12 -13.07 -0.52
C LEU A 208 -8.18 -14.15 -0.29
N ALA A 209 -8.22 -14.77 0.89
CA ALA A 209 -9.25 -15.74 1.26
C ALA A 209 -10.67 -15.14 1.20
N TYR A 210 -10.85 -13.89 1.63
CA TYR A 210 -12.13 -13.19 1.50
C TYR A 210 -12.51 -13.04 0.01
N ILE A 211 -11.60 -12.51 -0.82
CA ILE A 211 -11.86 -12.32 -2.26
C ILE A 211 -12.24 -13.64 -2.91
N GLN A 212 -11.47 -14.70 -2.62
CA GLN A 212 -11.71 -16.04 -3.14
C GLN A 212 -13.07 -16.59 -2.67
N TYR A 213 -13.44 -16.39 -1.41
CA TYR A 213 -14.75 -16.79 -0.90
C TYR A 213 -15.91 -16.17 -1.70
N ILE A 214 -15.85 -14.86 -2.00
CA ILE A 214 -16.91 -14.20 -2.78
C ILE A 214 -16.96 -14.76 -4.21
N ILE A 215 -15.80 -15.05 -4.82
CA ILE A 215 -15.73 -15.63 -6.16
C ILE A 215 -16.37 -17.02 -6.17
N ASP A 216 -16.04 -17.87 -5.21
CA ASP A 216 -16.48 -19.27 -5.18
C ASP A 216 -17.94 -19.42 -4.73
N ASN A 217 -18.40 -18.58 -3.80
CA ASN A 217 -19.72 -18.73 -3.16
C ASN A 217 -20.73 -17.67 -3.61
N HIS A 218 -20.34 -16.71 -4.45
CA HIS A 218 -21.16 -15.58 -4.90
C HIS A 218 -21.90 -14.85 -3.76
N SER A 219 -21.30 -14.82 -2.58
CA SER A 219 -21.90 -14.28 -1.36
C SER A 219 -20.84 -13.66 -0.45
N ILE A 220 -21.28 -12.77 0.44
CA ILE A 220 -20.41 -12.16 1.45
C ILE A 220 -20.24 -13.19 2.60
N PRO A 221 -19.00 -13.52 3.00
CA PRO A 221 -18.75 -14.46 4.09
C PRO A 221 -19.26 -13.92 5.43
N SER A 222 -19.57 -14.84 6.33
CA SER A 222 -19.70 -14.58 7.75
C SER A 222 -18.34 -14.22 8.35
N ALA A 223 -18.35 -13.44 9.43
CA ALA A 223 -17.13 -13.03 10.15
C ALA A 223 -16.26 -14.19 10.66
N LYS A 224 -16.81 -15.41 10.73
CA LYS A 224 -16.12 -16.63 11.19
C LYS A 224 -15.47 -17.44 10.07
N ASP A 225 -15.78 -17.16 8.81
CA ASP A 225 -15.38 -18.03 7.69
C ASP A 225 -13.90 -17.87 7.33
N CYS A 226 -13.30 -16.73 7.66
CA CYS A 226 -11.87 -16.49 7.48
C CYS A 226 -11.34 -15.37 8.39
N TRP A 227 -10.00 -15.26 8.49
CA TRP A 227 -9.32 -14.28 9.34
C TRP A 227 -9.77 -12.83 9.12
N SER A 228 -9.89 -12.41 7.85
CA SER A 228 -10.25 -11.03 7.48
C SER A 228 -11.75 -10.86 7.19
N CYS A 229 -12.56 -11.92 7.33
CA CYS A 229 -13.97 -11.94 6.91
C CYS A 229 -14.88 -11.04 7.77
N TYR A 230 -14.42 -10.63 8.96
CA TYR A 230 -15.12 -9.63 9.77
C TYR A 230 -15.07 -8.21 9.17
N HIS A 231 -14.20 -7.97 8.19
CA HIS A 231 -14.11 -6.66 7.55
C HIS A 231 -15.33 -6.38 6.64
N PRO A 232 -15.71 -5.10 6.49
CA PRO A 232 -16.75 -4.70 5.55
C PRO A 232 -16.45 -5.06 4.08
N PRO A 233 -17.47 -5.35 3.26
CA PRO A 233 -17.32 -6.08 2.00
C PRO A 233 -16.88 -5.23 0.79
N VAL A 234 -16.99 -3.89 0.84
CA VAL A 234 -16.89 -3.05 -0.38
C VAL A 234 -15.56 -3.19 -1.09
N TYR A 235 -14.44 -3.24 -0.34
CA TYR A 235 -13.12 -3.45 -0.94
C TYR A 235 -13.05 -4.79 -1.67
N TYR A 236 -13.43 -5.88 -0.99
CA TYR A 236 -13.32 -7.23 -1.50
C TYR A 236 -14.20 -7.46 -2.72
N ALA A 237 -15.40 -6.87 -2.75
CA ALA A 237 -16.24 -6.88 -3.94
C ALA A 237 -15.63 -6.06 -5.10
N SER A 238 -15.02 -4.91 -4.80
CA SER A 238 -14.50 -4.00 -5.81
C SER A 238 -13.22 -4.50 -6.51
N VAL A 239 -12.43 -5.35 -5.85
CA VAL A 239 -11.16 -5.86 -6.40
C VAL A 239 -11.36 -7.08 -7.30
N ILE A 240 -12.48 -7.80 -7.17
CA ILE A 240 -12.80 -9.02 -7.94
C ILE A 240 -12.62 -8.86 -9.44
N PRO A 241 -13.12 -7.80 -10.11
CA PRO A 241 -12.91 -7.66 -11.56
C PRO A 241 -11.43 -7.65 -11.94
N SER A 242 -10.58 -6.96 -11.17
CA SER A 242 -9.13 -6.93 -11.41
C SER A 242 -8.47 -8.29 -11.17
N PHE A 243 -8.93 -8.99 -10.14
CA PHE A 243 -8.46 -10.33 -9.79
C PHE A 243 -8.83 -11.36 -10.88
N MET A 244 -10.10 -11.39 -11.30
CA MET A 244 -10.61 -12.32 -12.31
C MET A 244 -10.03 -12.06 -13.69
N VAL A 245 -9.99 -10.79 -14.14
CA VAL A 245 -9.42 -10.45 -15.45
C VAL A 245 -7.96 -10.86 -15.53
N SER A 246 -7.22 -10.73 -14.44
CA SER A 246 -5.83 -11.21 -14.37
C SER A 246 -5.74 -12.73 -14.53
N GLY A 247 -6.59 -13.49 -13.83
CA GLY A 247 -6.65 -14.94 -13.98
C GLY A 247 -7.05 -15.39 -15.39
N LEU A 248 -8.00 -14.71 -16.02
CA LEU A 248 -8.49 -15.03 -17.38
C LEU A 248 -7.42 -14.86 -18.47
N ILE A 249 -6.43 -14.02 -18.21
CA ILE A 249 -5.31 -13.79 -19.13
C ILE A 249 -4.04 -14.50 -18.64
N ASP A 250 -4.14 -15.56 -17.81
CA ASP A 250 -3.00 -16.27 -17.21
C ASP A 250 -1.98 -15.37 -16.49
N TYR A 251 -2.41 -14.19 -16.02
CA TYR A 251 -1.61 -13.32 -15.19
C TYR A 251 -1.88 -13.64 -13.72
N ASN A 252 -0.88 -13.44 -12.86
CA ASN A 252 -1.02 -13.73 -11.44
C ASN A 252 -2.17 -12.89 -10.83
N SER A 253 -3.22 -13.56 -10.34
CA SER A 253 -4.42 -12.91 -9.79
C SER A 253 -4.11 -11.96 -8.62
N CYS A 254 -3.13 -12.31 -7.77
CA CYS A 254 -2.68 -11.44 -6.68
C CYS A 254 -2.03 -10.16 -7.23
N SER A 255 -1.23 -10.25 -8.30
CA SER A 255 -0.70 -9.07 -8.99
C SER A 255 -1.82 -8.21 -9.59
N GLY A 256 -2.92 -8.82 -10.02
CA GLY A 256 -4.16 -8.12 -10.39
C GLY A 256 -4.76 -7.30 -9.25
N ALA A 257 -4.83 -7.85 -8.04
CA ALA A 257 -5.28 -7.13 -6.85
C ALA A 257 -4.29 -6.02 -6.41
N GLN A 258 -2.99 -6.25 -6.55
CA GLN A 258 -1.98 -5.21 -6.33
C GLN A 258 -2.14 -4.05 -7.32
N ALA A 259 -2.44 -4.35 -8.60
CA ALA A 259 -2.64 -3.33 -9.63
C ALA A 259 -3.87 -2.46 -9.34
N PHE A 260 -4.95 -3.05 -8.83
CA PHE A 260 -6.10 -2.30 -8.33
C PHE A 260 -5.70 -1.33 -7.21
N SER A 261 -4.90 -1.80 -6.26
CA SER A 261 -4.41 -0.98 -5.15
C SER A 261 -3.48 0.15 -5.63
N LEU A 262 -2.66 -0.11 -6.64
CA LEU A 262 -1.83 0.90 -7.30
C LEU A 262 -2.69 2.00 -7.95
N VAL A 263 -3.76 1.64 -8.66
CA VAL A 263 -4.69 2.60 -9.26
C VAL A 263 -5.33 3.47 -8.17
N LEU A 264 -5.79 2.88 -7.07
CA LEU A 264 -6.33 3.62 -5.93
C LEU A 264 -5.29 4.59 -5.34
N SER A 265 -4.03 4.16 -5.21
CA SER A 265 -2.94 5.01 -4.71
C SER A 265 -2.62 6.19 -5.64
N ILE A 266 -2.74 6.01 -6.95
CA ILE A 266 -2.57 7.10 -7.93
C ILE A 266 -3.74 8.09 -7.85
N ILE A 267 -4.98 7.60 -7.72
CA ILE A 267 -6.15 8.48 -7.51
C ILE A 267 -5.97 9.27 -6.22
N LEU A 268 -5.56 8.62 -5.13
CA LEU A 268 -5.27 9.26 -3.85
C LEU A 268 -4.22 10.37 -4.00
N LEU A 269 -3.12 10.11 -4.72
CA LEU A 269 -2.07 11.10 -5.00
C LEU A 269 -2.66 12.36 -5.65
N VAL A 270 -3.37 12.19 -6.77
CA VAL A 270 -3.89 13.30 -7.57
C VAL A 270 -4.95 14.08 -6.81
N CYS A 271 -5.89 13.39 -6.17
CA CYS A 271 -6.94 14.03 -5.39
C CYS A 271 -6.38 14.75 -4.16
N GLY A 272 -5.36 14.19 -3.51
CA GLY A 272 -4.67 14.85 -2.41
C GLY A 272 -3.95 16.13 -2.84
N LEU A 273 -3.20 16.11 -3.94
CA LEU A 273 -2.55 17.32 -4.49
C LEU A 273 -3.56 18.39 -4.92
N PHE A 274 -4.66 17.96 -5.56
CA PHE A 274 -5.75 18.86 -5.90
C PHE A 274 -6.36 19.50 -4.64
N LEU A 275 -6.55 18.70 -3.58
CA LEU A 275 -7.07 19.21 -2.33
C LEU A 275 -6.11 20.22 -1.69
N LEU A 276 -4.82 19.90 -1.57
CA LEU A 276 -3.79 20.78 -1.00
C LEU A 276 -3.77 22.16 -1.68
N LYS A 277 -3.95 22.20 -3.01
CA LYS A 277 -4.01 23.43 -3.80
C LYS A 277 -5.16 24.35 -3.40
N GLU A 278 -6.28 23.82 -2.90
CA GLU A 278 -7.39 24.66 -2.40
C GLU A 278 -7.08 25.30 -1.04
N PHE A 279 -6.05 24.85 -0.32
CA PHE A 279 -5.69 25.34 1.02
C PHE A 279 -4.51 26.28 1.04
N VAL A 280 -3.48 25.95 0.26
CA VAL A 280 -2.22 26.66 0.25
C VAL A 280 -1.81 26.92 -1.20
N SER A 281 -1.07 28.00 -1.41
CA SER A 281 -0.54 28.40 -2.72
C SER A 281 0.96 28.70 -2.64
N GLY A 282 1.61 28.86 -3.78
CA GLY A 282 3.03 29.23 -3.87
C GLY A 282 3.97 28.23 -3.18
N VAL A 283 4.97 28.75 -2.46
CA VAL A 283 5.99 27.94 -1.79
C VAL A 283 5.41 26.97 -0.74
N PRO A 284 4.48 27.38 0.15
CA PRO A 284 3.79 26.45 1.06
C PRO A 284 3.13 25.26 0.37
N LEU A 285 2.48 25.48 -0.79
CA LEU A 285 1.89 24.42 -1.58
C LEU A 285 2.95 23.47 -2.12
N GLY A 286 4.06 24.01 -2.63
CA GLY A 286 5.17 23.20 -3.11
C GLY A 286 5.70 22.25 -2.03
N ILE A 287 5.91 22.77 -0.81
CA ILE A 287 6.35 21.98 0.34
C ILE A 287 5.35 20.87 0.69
N ALA A 288 4.07 21.21 0.86
CA ALA A 288 3.03 20.24 1.19
C ALA A 288 2.90 19.15 0.12
N SER A 289 3.04 19.54 -1.15
CA SER A 289 2.94 18.63 -2.30
C SER A 289 4.10 17.65 -2.39
N VAL A 290 5.34 18.10 -2.13
CA VAL A 290 6.50 17.21 -2.05
C VAL A 290 6.30 16.19 -0.93
N LEU A 291 5.94 16.65 0.27
CA LEU A 291 5.72 15.76 1.42
C LEU A 291 4.60 14.74 1.16
N TRP A 292 3.48 15.15 0.56
CA TRP A 292 2.39 14.23 0.18
C TRP A 292 2.83 13.19 -0.87
N THR A 293 3.70 13.60 -1.79
CA THR A 293 4.16 12.75 -2.89
C THR A 293 5.10 11.65 -2.40
N VAL A 294 6.02 11.99 -1.49
CA VAL A 294 7.11 11.12 -1.05
C VAL A 294 6.95 10.59 0.37
N TRP A 295 5.79 10.81 1.01
CA TRP A 295 5.55 10.30 2.37
C TRP A 295 5.76 8.78 2.40
N PRO A 296 6.70 8.26 3.21
CA PRO A 296 7.11 6.87 3.18
C PRO A 296 5.96 5.85 3.19
N LEU A 297 5.03 5.96 4.15
CA LEU A 297 3.92 5.01 4.25
C LEU A 297 2.96 5.10 3.05
N LEU A 298 2.74 6.27 2.44
CA LEU A 298 1.90 6.40 1.23
C LEU A 298 2.49 5.66 0.02
N LEU A 299 3.82 5.58 -0.07
CA LEU A 299 4.51 4.80 -1.11
C LEU A 299 4.46 3.30 -0.77
N LEU A 300 4.78 2.96 0.47
CA LEU A 300 4.88 1.58 0.93
C LEU A 300 3.54 0.83 0.82
N VAL A 301 2.42 1.52 1.09
CA VAL A 301 1.08 0.94 0.96
C VAL A 301 0.58 0.91 -0.49
N ALA A 302 1.25 1.53 -1.46
CA ALA A 302 0.70 1.67 -2.81
C ALA A 302 0.33 0.34 -3.50
N PRO A 303 1.14 -0.73 -3.45
CA PRO A 303 0.80 -1.99 -4.11
C PRO A 303 0.23 -3.05 -3.15
N ARG A 304 -0.12 -2.68 -1.91
CA ARG A 304 -0.60 -3.67 -0.93
C ARG A 304 -2.05 -4.01 -1.14
N ILE A 305 -2.34 -5.30 -1.06
CA ILE A 305 -3.70 -5.83 -1.05
C ILE A 305 -4.27 -5.63 0.35
N GLY A 306 -5.30 -4.79 0.47
CA GLY A 306 -5.97 -4.46 1.72
C GLY A 306 -7.03 -3.38 1.54
N ASN A 307 -7.94 -3.27 2.50
CA ASN A 307 -9.06 -2.32 2.45
C ASN A 307 -8.67 -0.85 2.71
N ASP A 308 -7.44 -0.61 3.14
CA ASP A 308 -6.91 0.71 3.52
C ASP A 308 -6.96 1.73 2.37
N GLN A 309 -6.55 1.33 1.17
CA GLN A 309 -6.29 2.18 0.01
C GLN A 309 -7.61 2.69 -0.56
N LEU A 310 -8.63 1.81 -0.59
CA LEU A 310 -9.96 2.21 -1.01
C LEU A 310 -10.58 3.16 0.02
N PHE A 311 -10.38 2.90 1.32
CA PHE A 311 -10.82 3.81 2.37
C PHE A 311 -10.16 5.20 2.21
N TYR A 312 -8.84 5.28 2.01
CA TYR A 312 -8.15 6.56 1.83
C TYR A 312 -8.70 7.32 0.63
N THR A 313 -8.85 6.66 -0.52
CA THR A 313 -9.36 7.28 -1.74
C THR A 313 -10.79 7.79 -1.56
N LEU A 314 -11.68 6.98 -0.99
CA LEU A 314 -13.06 7.38 -0.69
C LEU A 314 -13.12 8.54 0.31
N HIS A 315 -12.23 8.55 1.31
CA HIS A 315 -12.14 9.65 2.27
C HIS A 315 -11.75 10.96 1.58
N VAL A 316 -10.70 10.96 0.76
CA VAL A 316 -10.26 12.17 0.05
C VAL A 316 -11.32 12.67 -0.93
N LEU A 317 -11.98 11.76 -1.66
CA LEU A 317 -13.10 12.11 -2.54
C LEU A 317 -14.28 12.71 -1.76
N CYS A 318 -14.58 12.17 -0.58
CA CYS A 318 -15.58 12.73 0.32
C CYS A 318 -15.23 14.16 0.73
N VAL A 319 -13.98 14.43 1.10
CA VAL A 319 -13.52 15.76 1.51
C VAL A 319 -13.58 16.75 0.34
N VAL A 320 -13.14 16.34 -0.86
CA VAL A 320 -13.26 17.16 -2.08
C VAL A 320 -14.72 17.50 -2.40
N ALA A 321 -15.61 16.51 -2.33
CA ALA A 321 -17.04 16.73 -2.56
C ALA A 321 -17.65 17.64 -1.48
N GLY A 322 -17.33 17.41 -0.21
CA GLY A 322 -17.79 18.22 0.93
C GLY A 322 -17.40 19.69 0.80
N PHE A 323 -16.15 19.99 0.42
CA PHE A 323 -15.72 21.37 0.21
C PHE A 323 -16.36 22.01 -1.02
N ASN A 324 -16.56 21.26 -2.11
CA ASN A 324 -17.31 21.77 -3.24
C ASN A 324 -18.77 22.09 -2.89
N TYR A 325 -19.38 21.34 -1.97
CA TYR A 325 -20.69 21.67 -1.42
C TYR A 325 -20.65 22.96 -0.59
N ILE A 326 -19.70 23.10 0.34
CA ILE A 326 -19.53 24.35 1.13
C ILE A 326 -19.27 25.57 0.22
N LYS A 327 -18.55 25.39 -0.89
CA LYS A 327 -18.20 26.48 -1.81
C LYS A 327 -19.39 26.91 -2.69
N ASN A 328 -20.11 25.94 -3.24
CA ASN A 328 -21.08 26.20 -4.32
C ASN A 328 -22.55 25.98 -3.91
N GLY A 329 -22.84 25.37 -2.75
CA GLY A 329 -24.20 25.05 -2.30
C GLY A 329 -24.95 24.06 -3.19
N ASN A 330 -24.26 23.34 -4.08
CA ASN A 330 -24.90 22.39 -4.97
C ASN A 330 -25.03 21.02 -4.29
N GLY A 331 -26.28 20.62 -4.01
CA GLY A 331 -26.59 19.36 -3.32
C GLY A 331 -26.04 18.09 -3.99
N LYS A 332 -25.69 18.11 -5.29
CA LYS A 332 -25.01 16.97 -5.94
C LYS A 332 -23.67 16.64 -5.27
N HIS A 333 -22.95 17.65 -4.79
CA HIS A 333 -21.69 17.45 -4.07
C HIS A 333 -21.93 16.87 -2.67
N LEU A 334 -23.02 17.26 -2.00
CA LEU A 334 -23.41 16.63 -0.73
C LEU A 334 -23.76 15.15 -0.93
N VAL A 335 -24.54 14.82 -1.96
CA VAL A 335 -24.83 13.41 -2.31
C VAL A 335 -23.53 12.63 -2.56
N ALA A 336 -22.61 13.19 -3.35
CA ALA A 336 -21.32 12.55 -3.60
C ALA A 336 -20.51 12.33 -2.31
N ALA A 337 -20.48 13.30 -1.40
CA ALA A 337 -19.82 13.18 -0.11
C ALA A 337 -20.46 12.07 0.76
N VAL A 338 -21.79 12.02 0.83
CA VAL A 338 -22.54 10.99 1.57
C VAL A 338 -22.25 9.59 1.02
N VAL A 339 -22.29 9.41 -0.31
CA VAL A 339 -21.98 8.14 -0.96
C VAL A 339 -20.55 7.70 -0.67
N CYS A 340 -19.57 8.61 -0.81
CA CYS A 340 -18.17 8.30 -0.50
C CYS A 340 -17.98 7.92 0.97
N ALA A 341 -18.63 8.63 1.90
CA ALA A 341 -18.56 8.31 3.32
C ALA A 341 -19.22 6.97 3.67
N ALA A 342 -20.37 6.65 3.07
CA ALA A 342 -21.03 5.36 3.26
C ALA A 342 -20.15 4.21 2.77
N LEU A 343 -19.60 4.33 1.55
CA LEU A 343 -18.66 3.36 1.00
C LEU A 343 -17.38 3.25 1.84
N ALA A 344 -16.89 4.37 2.41
CA ALA A 344 -15.73 4.37 3.28
C ALA A 344 -15.99 3.56 4.56
N VAL A 345 -17.15 3.75 5.21
CA VAL A 345 -17.56 2.95 6.39
C VAL A 345 -17.69 1.46 6.03
N TRP A 346 -18.29 1.16 4.88
CA TRP A 346 -18.40 -0.22 4.37
C TRP A 346 -17.15 -0.77 3.70
N THR A 347 -16.04 -0.02 3.77
CA THR A 347 -14.70 -0.48 3.42
C THR A 347 -13.89 -0.73 4.68
N LYS A 348 -13.94 0.20 5.64
CA LYS A 348 -13.19 0.14 6.90
C LYS A 348 -13.90 0.91 8.00
N SER A 349 -13.80 0.42 9.24
CA SER A 349 -14.41 1.05 10.42
C SER A 349 -13.92 2.49 10.66
N THR A 350 -12.69 2.82 10.28
CA THR A 350 -12.16 4.21 10.32
C THR A 350 -12.97 5.18 9.45
N GLY A 351 -13.79 4.67 8.52
CA GLY A 351 -14.78 5.42 7.76
C GLY A 351 -15.82 6.15 8.61
N TYR A 352 -16.03 5.78 9.88
CA TYR A 352 -16.92 6.54 10.78
C TYR A 352 -16.48 8.00 10.94
N VAL A 353 -15.17 8.27 10.92
CA VAL A 353 -14.65 9.65 10.93
C VAL A 353 -15.10 10.40 9.67
N THR A 354 -15.03 9.75 8.50
CA THR A 354 -15.51 10.31 7.23
C THR A 354 -17.00 10.66 7.29
N LEU A 355 -17.83 9.79 7.89
CA LEU A 355 -19.25 10.06 8.07
C LEU A 355 -19.50 11.26 9.00
N GLY A 356 -18.72 11.39 10.08
CA GLY A 356 -18.75 12.58 10.95
C GLY A 356 -18.44 13.87 10.18
N LEU A 357 -17.49 13.85 9.25
CA LEU A 357 -17.18 15.01 8.40
C LEU A 357 -18.34 15.38 7.47
N VAL A 358 -19.11 14.43 6.96
CA VAL A 358 -20.31 14.71 6.16
C VAL A 358 -21.33 15.51 6.96
N ILE A 359 -21.47 15.26 8.26
CA ILE A 359 -22.34 16.07 9.13
C ILE A 359 -21.83 17.51 9.17
N LEU A 360 -20.52 17.72 9.36
CA LEU A 360 -19.93 19.06 9.35
C LEU A 360 -20.10 19.75 7.99
N PHE A 361 -19.86 19.06 6.88
CA PHE A 361 -20.07 19.61 5.53
C PHE A 361 -21.52 20.04 5.32
N ALA A 362 -22.47 19.20 5.73
CA ALA A 362 -23.89 19.47 5.62
C ALA A 362 -24.28 20.72 6.42
N VAL A 363 -23.87 20.81 7.69
CA VAL A 363 -24.14 21.97 8.56
C VAL A 363 -23.50 23.25 8.00
N PHE A 364 -22.21 23.20 7.69
CA PHE A 364 -21.48 24.38 7.23
C PHE A 364 -21.90 24.85 5.83
N GLY A 365 -22.19 23.92 4.92
CA GLY A 365 -22.69 24.26 3.59
C GLY A 365 -24.09 24.87 3.65
N PHE A 366 -24.96 24.33 4.50
CA PHE A 366 -26.31 24.84 4.70
C PHE A 366 -26.32 26.25 5.31
N VAL A 367 -25.50 26.49 6.35
CA VAL A 367 -25.38 27.82 6.99
C VAL A 367 -24.80 28.85 6.01
N LYS A 368 -23.70 28.51 5.33
CA LYS A 368 -22.98 29.46 4.48
C LYS A 368 -23.76 29.89 3.24
N THR A 369 -24.58 29.00 2.69
CA THR A 369 -25.34 29.27 1.46
C THR A 369 -26.65 30.00 1.71
N ASN A 370 -27.01 30.24 2.98
CA ASN A 370 -28.27 30.85 3.42
C ASN A 370 -29.51 30.18 2.80
N GLN A 371 -29.41 28.89 2.47
CA GLN A 371 -30.50 28.08 1.90
C GLN A 371 -31.49 27.60 2.98
N LEU A 372 -31.44 28.19 4.17
CA LEU A 372 -32.23 27.81 5.36
C LEU A 372 -33.73 27.65 5.07
N HIS A 373 -34.24 28.39 4.07
CA HIS A 373 -35.65 28.41 3.73
C HIS A 373 -36.00 27.70 2.40
N ARG A 374 -35.02 27.31 1.58
CA ARG A 374 -35.26 26.72 0.23
C ARG A 374 -34.14 25.75 -0.21
N PRO A 375 -33.99 24.58 0.43
CA PRO A 375 -33.00 23.59 0.02
C PRO A 375 -33.30 23.07 -1.39
N THR A 376 -32.25 22.74 -2.14
CA THR A 376 -32.41 22.16 -3.48
C THR A 376 -32.90 20.70 -3.41
N LYS A 377 -33.57 20.18 -4.46
CA LYS A 377 -34.03 18.77 -4.50
C LYS A 377 -32.87 17.78 -4.28
N THR A 378 -31.70 18.08 -4.84
CA THR A 378 -30.50 17.24 -4.70
C THR A 378 -29.91 17.31 -3.30
N GLU A 379 -30.05 18.43 -2.61
CA GLU A 379 -29.63 18.57 -1.22
C GLU A 379 -30.55 17.82 -0.28
N ILE A 380 -31.87 17.91 -0.47
CA ILE A 380 -32.85 17.08 0.25
C ILE A 380 -32.51 15.59 0.07
N ALA A 381 -32.21 15.16 -1.15
CA ALA A 381 -31.76 13.80 -1.42
C ALA A 381 -30.47 13.45 -0.65
N GLY A 382 -29.51 14.37 -0.56
CA GLY A 382 -28.30 14.22 0.26
C GLY A 382 -28.60 14.04 1.75
N TRP A 383 -29.51 14.85 2.31
CA TRP A 383 -29.94 14.74 3.71
C TRP A 383 -30.66 13.42 3.99
N ILE A 384 -31.59 13.01 3.13
CA ILE A 384 -32.30 11.73 3.23
C ILE A 384 -31.31 10.58 3.15
N LEU A 385 -30.43 10.56 2.15
CA LEU A 385 -29.44 9.51 2.00
C LEU A 385 -28.53 9.40 3.24
N ARG A 386 -28.11 10.54 3.79
CA ARG A 386 -27.32 10.56 5.03
C ARG A 386 -28.08 9.97 6.21
N ALA A 387 -29.36 10.33 6.36
CA ALA A 387 -30.22 9.78 7.41
C ALA A 387 -30.38 8.26 7.26
N LEU A 388 -30.60 7.76 6.03
CA LEU A 388 -30.69 6.33 5.74
C LEU A 388 -29.38 5.60 6.09
N VAL A 389 -28.23 6.16 5.71
CA VAL A 389 -26.92 5.59 6.06
C VAL A 389 -26.77 5.54 7.59
N PHE A 390 -27.05 6.63 8.29
CA PHE A 390 -26.95 6.66 9.76
C PHE A 390 -27.88 5.65 10.43
N VAL A 391 -29.16 5.61 10.03
CA VAL A 391 -30.14 4.65 10.54
C VAL A 391 -29.68 3.22 10.25
N SER A 392 -29.18 2.93 9.05
CA SER A 392 -28.68 1.60 8.71
C SER A 392 -27.53 1.16 9.63
N LEU A 393 -26.60 2.07 9.94
CA LEU A 393 -25.47 1.77 10.83
C LEU A 393 -25.92 1.56 12.27
N VAL A 394 -26.89 2.35 12.74
CA VAL A 394 -27.50 2.20 14.06
C VAL A 394 -28.21 0.85 14.15
N VAL A 395 -29.06 0.52 13.17
CA VAL A 395 -29.76 -0.77 13.09
C VAL A 395 -28.76 -1.92 13.07
N ILE A 396 -27.75 -1.88 12.20
CA ILE A 396 -26.69 -2.89 12.16
C ILE A 396 -26.03 -3.03 13.53
N LYS A 397 -25.73 -1.92 14.23
CA LYS A 397 -25.08 -1.99 15.53
C LYS A 397 -25.97 -2.52 16.65
N PHE A 398 -27.28 -2.27 16.60
CA PHE A 398 -28.24 -2.81 17.57
C PHE A 398 -28.52 -4.29 17.36
N PHE A 399 -28.59 -4.75 16.10
CA PHE A 399 -28.89 -6.14 15.78
C PHE A 399 -27.64 -7.03 15.65
N SER A 400 -26.48 -6.43 15.38
CA SER A 400 -25.20 -7.13 15.40
C SER A 400 -24.54 -6.94 16.76
N ASN A 401 -24.51 -8.00 17.56
CA ASN A 401 -23.67 -8.08 18.77
C ASN A 401 -22.15 -8.09 18.47
N GLY A 402 -21.75 -7.69 17.25
CA GLY A 402 -20.36 -7.70 16.79
C GLY A 402 -19.48 -6.68 17.48
N GLU A 403 -18.28 -7.14 17.86
CA GLU A 403 -17.16 -6.28 18.21
C GLU A 403 -16.71 -5.45 17.00
N LEU A 404 -15.99 -4.34 17.24
CA LEU A 404 -15.48 -3.49 16.15
C LEU A 404 -14.41 -4.21 15.30
N VAL A 405 -13.71 -5.16 15.92
CA VAL A 405 -12.64 -5.98 15.33
C VAL A 405 -12.83 -7.39 15.88
N ALA A 406 -13.47 -8.28 15.12
CA ALA A 406 -13.94 -9.56 15.66
C ALA A 406 -12.82 -10.57 15.93
N ASN A 407 -11.69 -10.47 15.23
CA ASN A 407 -10.53 -11.33 15.40
C ASN A 407 -9.52 -10.81 16.45
N ILE A 408 -9.84 -9.73 17.16
CA ILE A 408 -8.89 -9.13 18.11
C ILE A 408 -8.50 -10.09 19.24
N ASN A 409 -9.46 -10.93 19.67
CA ASN A 409 -9.27 -11.90 20.74
C ASN A 409 -8.36 -13.07 20.33
N SER A 410 -8.10 -13.26 19.03
CA SER A 410 -7.13 -14.24 18.52
C SER A 410 -5.71 -13.70 18.38
N LEU A 411 -5.46 -12.42 18.69
CA LEU A 411 -4.10 -11.88 18.69
C LEU A 411 -3.28 -12.43 19.87
N HIS A 412 -2.01 -12.72 19.60
CA HIS A 412 -1.08 -13.23 20.59
C HIS A 412 -0.93 -12.28 21.78
N SER A 413 -0.90 -12.82 23.00
CA SER A 413 -0.88 -12.03 24.25
C SER A 413 0.35 -11.13 24.38
N SER A 414 1.49 -11.51 23.79
CA SER A 414 2.72 -10.71 23.80
C SER A 414 2.65 -9.42 22.99
N LEU A 415 1.63 -9.24 22.15
CA LEU A 415 1.36 -7.98 21.46
C LEU A 415 0.63 -6.97 22.36
N LYS A 416 0.14 -7.41 23.52
CA LYS A 416 -0.50 -6.54 24.50
C LYS A 416 0.51 -5.62 25.16
N VAL A 417 0.04 -4.42 25.45
CA VAL A 417 0.79 -3.32 26.05
C VAL A 417 -0.11 -2.61 27.05
N GLU A 418 0.50 -1.98 28.05
CA GLU A 418 -0.22 -1.30 29.12
C GLU A 418 -1.14 -0.18 28.61
N ASN A 419 -2.14 0.16 29.43
CA ASN A 419 -3.20 1.12 29.12
C ASN A 419 -3.26 2.27 30.15
N GLU A 420 -2.11 2.67 30.68
CA GLU A 420 -2.02 3.76 31.65
C GLU A 420 -1.90 5.12 30.95
N ALA A 421 -2.16 6.21 31.66
CA ALA A 421 -2.03 7.57 31.11
C ALA A 421 -0.62 7.84 30.54
N LYS A 422 0.43 7.27 31.16
CA LYS A 422 1.82 7.38 30.66
C LYS A 422 1.95 6.83 29.23
N ASN A 423 1.24 5.75 28.89
CA ASN A 423 1.28 5.12 27.57
C ASN A 423 0.70 6.03 26.46
N PHE A 424 -0.18 6.97 26.83
CA PHE A 424 -0.81 7.88 25.86
C PHE A 424 -0.19 9.28 25.84
N LEU A 425 0.43 9.71 26.93
CA LEU A 425 0.94 11.09 27.09
C LEU A 425 2.46 11.19 26.97
N TYR A 426 3.19 10.11 27.26
CA TYR A 426 4.65 10.12 27.16
C TYR A 426 5.12 9.87 25.74
N PHE A 427 6.19 10.56 25.34
CA PHE A 427 6.88 10.36 24.08
C PHE A 427 8.37 10.08 24.36
N ASP A 428 8.81 8.85 24.10
CA ASP A 428 10.20 8.46 24.28
C ASP A 428 11.04 8.95 23.09
N MET A 429 11.58 10.15 23.22
CA MET A 429 12.42 10.78 22.20
C MET A 429 13.68 9.95 21.88
N LYS A 430 14.26 9.28 22.88
CA LYS A 430 15.51 8.55 22.71
C LYS A 430 15.29 7.35 21.81
N SER A 431 14.36 6.46 22.18
CA SER A 431 14.06 5.28 21.35
C SER A 431 13.44 5.66 20.01
N PHE A 432 12.79 6.82 19.89
CA PHE A 432 12.29 7.30 18.61
C PHE A 432 13.40 7.56 17.59
N LEU A 433 14.55 8.06 18.02
CA LEU A 433 15.67 8.40 17.15
C LEU A 433 16.69 7.27 16.99
N THR A 434 16.93 6.48 18.04
CA THR A 434 17.94 5.40 18.01
C THR A 434 17.39 4.10 17.41
N GLU A 435 16.09 3.85 17.55
CA GLU A 435 15.40 2.67 17.02
C GLU A 435 14.29 3.10 16.05
N PRO A 436 14.61 3.61 14.84
CA PRO A 436 13.65 4.33 14.01
C PRO A 436 12.50 3.45 13.49
N TYR A 437 12.70 2.13 13.41
CA TYR A 437 11.67 1.19 12.96
C TYR A 437 10.74 0.78 14.10
N THR A 438 9.50 0.45 13.75
CA THR A 438 8.52 -0.09 14.70
C THR A 438 8.77 -1.58 14.91
N ASN A 439 8.57 -2.07 16.14
CA ASN A 439 8.53 -3.49 16.44
C ASN A 439 7.31 -3.79 17.31
N GLY A 440 6.37 -4.57 16.79
CA GLY A 440 5.15 -4.94 17.51
C GLY A 440 5.37 -5.87 18.70
N TRP A 441 6.56 -6.50 18.82
CA TRP A 441 6.83 -7.62 19.73
C TRP A 441 7.81 -7.32 20.87
N VAL A 442 8.62 -6.26 20.75
CA VAL A 442 9.73 -5.97 21.67
C VAL A 442 9.49 -4.68 22.45
N ASP A 443 9.43 -4.79 23.77
CA ASP A 443 9.38 -3.64 24.70
C ASP A 443 10.71 -2.88 24.74
N GLY A 444 10.66 -1.63 25.22
CA GLY A 444 11.79 -0.71 25.30
C GLY A 444 12.12 -0.01 23.99
N GLN A 445 11.46 -0.36 22.88
CA GLN A 445 11.61 0.28 21.57
C GLN A 445 10.50 1.31 21.28
N GLY A 446 9.66 1.60 22.27
CA GLY A 446 8.61 2.61 22.21
C GLY A 446 7.27 2.09 21.71
N ARG A 447 7.07 0.77 21.61
CA ARG A 447 5.78 0.19 21.22
C ARG A 447 4.69 0.40 22.27
N GLU A 448 5.12 0.66 23.50
CA GLU A 448 4.30 0.89 24.68
C GLU A 448 3.66 2.29 24.66
N TYR A 449 4.25 3.22 23.89
CA TYR A 449 3.80 4.62 23.84
C TYR A 449 3.06 4.91 22.53
N PHE A 450 1.84 5.40 22.66
CA PHE A 450 0.91 5.66 21.55
C PHE A 450 1.55 6.52 20.46
N PHE A 451 2.13 7.67 20.82
CA PHE A 451 2.72 8.59 19.85
C PHE A 451 4.00 8.04 19.22
N ASN A 452 4.81 7.28 19.95
CA ASN A 452 5.98 6.60 19.37
C ASN A 452 5.54 5.60 18.29
N TYR A 453 4.59 4.70 18.61
CA TYR A 453 4.10 3.71 17.65
C TYR A 453 3.42 4.37 16.46
N ALA A 454 2.51 5.34 16.70
CA ALA A 454 1.79 6.04 15.64
C ALA A 454 2.75 6.80 14.71
N PHE A 455 3.75 7.53 15.24
CA PHE A 455 4.66 8.27 14.38
C PHE A 455 5.68 7.38 13.66
N LYS A 456 6.20 6.33 14.29
CA LYS A 456 7.10 5.37 13.59
C LYS A 456 6.35 4.62 12.50
N SER A 457 5.14 4.12 12.79
CA SER A 457 4.31 3.45 11.80
C SER A 457 3.89 4.37 10.66
N SER A 458 3.72 5.69 10.90
CA SER A 458 3.48 6.68 9.84
C SER A 458 4.61 6.75 8.81
N LEU A 459 5.82 6.34 9.17
CA LEU A 459 6.99 6.36 8.30
C LEU A 459 7.29 4.97 7.74
N PHE A 460 7.30 3.94 8.57
CA PHE A 460 7.82 2.62 8.18
C PHE A 460 6.83 1.48 8.38
N GLY A 461 5.60 1.79 8.80
CA GLY A 461 4.64 0.79 9.27
C GLY A 461 5.21 -0.08 10.38
N GLU A 462 5.00 -1.39 10.31
CA GLU A 462 5.46 -2.35 11.33
C GLU A 462 6.79 -3.05 10.93
N TRP A 463 7.51 -2.51 9.94
CA TRP A 463 8.65 -3.21 9.35
C TRP A 463 9.97 -2.50 9.53
N LYS A 464 11.00 -3.34 9.57
CA LYS A 464 12.38 -2.96 9.33
C LYS A 464 12.65 -3.02 7.83
N LEU A 465 12.57 -1.87 7.16
CA LEU A 465 12.62 -1.82 5.69
C LEU A 465 13.98 -2.23 5.12
N VAL A 466 15.06 -1.66 5.64
CA VAL A 466 16.43 -1.92 5.16
C VAL A 466 17.34 -2.12 6.37
N ASP A 467 17.81 -3.35 6.58
CA ASP A 467 18.69 -3.72 7.69
C ASP A 467 20.18 -3.53 7.36
N THR A 468 20.55 -2.30 7.00
CA THR A 468 21.95 -1.89 6.79
C THR A 468 22.23 -0.64 7.61
N ALA A 469 23.51 -0.33 7.85
CA ALA A 469 23.90 0.90 8.54
C ALA A 469 23.39 2.16 7.81
N VAL A 470 23.43 2.14 6.47
CA VAL A 470 22.88 3.21 5.62
C VAL A 470 21.36 3.30 5.80
N GLY A 471 20.63 2.18 5.71
CA GLY A 471 19.17 2.14 5.88
C GLY A 471 18.72 2.68 7.23
N ARG A 472 19.41 2.28 8.33
CA ARG A 472 19.14 2.79 9.68
C ARG A 472 19.42 4.30 9.78
N THR A 473 20.51 4.78 9.22
CA THR A 473 20.86 6.21 9.21
C THR A 473 19.79 7.03 8.49
N LEU A 474 19.35 6.59 7.32
CA LEU A 474 18.26 7.24 6.58
C LEU A 474 16.96 7.24 7.40
N ALA A 475 16.59 6.12 8.01
CA ALA A 475 15.39 6.02 8.83
C ALA A 475 15.43 6.96 10.07
N SER A 476 16.57 7.07 10.74
CA SER A 476 16.76 8.03 11.84
C SER A 476 16.69 9.49 11.37
N LEU A 477 17.25 9.82 10.20
CA LEU A 477 17.15 11.17 9.62
C LEU A 477 15.71 11.54 9.24
N ILE A 478 14.94 10.60 8.69
CA ILE A 478 13.51 10.78 8.41
C ILE A 478 12.75 11.01 9.73
N SER A 479 13.04 10.22 10.77
CA SER A 479 12.41 10.34 12.09
C SER A 479 12.70 11.69 12.75
N LEU A 480 13.97 12.13 12.73
CA LEU A 480 14.36 13.46 13.22
C LEU A 480 13.68 14.58 12.43
N SER A 481 13.62 14.44 11.10
CA SER A 481 12.97 15.43 10.25
C SER A 481 11.46 15.50 10.51
N LEU A 482 10.80 14.37 10.77
CA LEU A 482 9.38 14.34 11.14
C LEU A 482 9.09 15.21 12.38
N LEU A 483 9.94 15.15 13.41
CA LEU A 483 9.80 16.01 14.59
C LEU A 483 9.92 17.49 14.22
N GLY A 484 10.86 17.84 13.34
CA GLY A 484 10.97 19.18 12.77
C GLY A 484 9.71 19.59 11.98
N LEU A 485 9.16 18.70 11.15
CA LEU A 485 7.92 18.94 10.41
C LEU A 485 6.73 19.17 11.35
N ILE A 486 6.64 18.46 12.49
CA ILE A 486 5.62 18.69 13.51
C ILE A 486 5.75 20.10 14.11
N VAL A 487 6.98 20.55 14.43
CA VAL A 487 7.21 21.92 14.92
C VAL A 487 6.77 22.95 13.89
N PHE A 488 7.09 22.74 12.61
CA PHE A 488 6.63 23.62 11.54
C PHE A 488 5.11 23.57 11.35
N ALA A 489 4.47 22.41 11.47
CA ALA A 489 3.02 22.29 11.42
C ALA A 489 2.35 23.11 12.54
N ILE A 490 2.82 22.99 13.78
CA ILE A 490 2.31 23.75 14.94
C ILE A 490 2.46 25.25 14.69
N ARG A 491 3.65 25.68 14.24
CA ARG A 491 3.91 27.09 13.93
C ARG A 491 3.00 27.61 12.81
N GLY A 492 2.85 26.84 11.73
CA GLY A 492 1.99 27.20 10.61
C GLY A 492 0.55 27.33 11.03
N TRP A 493 0.05 26.38 11.83
CA TRP A 493 -1.28 26.44 12.43
C TRP A 493 -1.46 27.70 13.29
N TRP A 494 -0.53 27.97 14.23
CA TRP A 494 -0.59 29.12 15.14
C TRP A 494 -0.66 30.47 14.41
N LYS A 495 0.04 30.57 13.26
CA LYS A 495 0.09 31.80 12.47
C LYS A 495 -1.04 31.91 11.45
N THR A 496 -1.84 30.86 11.24
CA THR A 496 -2.89 30.85 10.22
C THR A 496 -4.19 31.41 10.76
N ARG A 497 -4.80 32.34 10.02
CA ARG A 497 -6.17 32.78 10.31
C ARG A 497 -7.13 31.68 9.87
N MET A 498 -7.69 30.98 10.84
CA MET A 498 -8.54 29.80 10.60
C MET A 498 -9.87 30.22 9.97
N ASN A 499 -10.09 29.84 8.72
CA ASN A 499 -11.40 29.88 8.08
C ASN A 499 -12.12 28.52 8.24
N ILE A 500 -13.35 28.42 7.74
CA ILE A 500 -14.18 27.21 7.85
C ILE A 500 -13.50 25.94 7.30
N TYR A 501 -12.76 26.06 6.20
CA TYR A 501 -12.08 24.92 5.57
C TYR A 501 -10.91 24.44 6.43
N HIS A 502 -10.14 25.37 7.00
CA HIS A 502 -9.07 25.07 7.95
C HIS A 502 -9.62 24.38 9.21
N TRP A 503 -10.74 24.87 9.75
CA TRP A 503 -11.38 24.24 10.90
C TRP A 503 -11.84 22.82 10.61
N VAL A 504 -12.47 22.57 9.45
CA VAL A 504 -12.89 21.22 9.08
C VAL A 504 -11.70 20.26 8.96
N LEU A 505 -10.62 20.67 8.29
CA LEU A 505 -9.42 19.84 8.19
C LEU A 505 -8.75 19.61 9.56
N PHE A 506 -8.69 20.64 10.41
CA PHE A 506 -8.13 20.51 11.75
C PHE A 506 -8.97 19.55 12.60
N ILE A 507 -10.29 19.70 12.60
CA ILE A 507 -11.23 18.80 13.29
C ILE A 507 -11.10 17.37 12.76
N GLN A 508 -11.00 17.17 11.44
CA GLN A 508 -10.69 15.87 10.85
C GLN A 508 -9.42 15.27 11.46
N GLY A 509 -8.35 16.07 11.55
CA GLY A 509 -7.07 15.65 12.11
C GLY A 509 -7.20 15.13 13.53
N ILE A 510 -7.89 15.91 14.37
CA ILE A 510 -8.17 15.55 15.77
C ILE A 510 -9.07 14.31 15.87
N LEU A 511 -10.16 14.24 15.10
CA LEU A 511 -11.08 13.09 15.13
C LEU A 511 -10.39 11.79 14.75
N PHE A 512 -9.45 11.82 13.81
CA PHE A 512 -8.65 10.65 13.48
C PHE A 512 -7.75 10.19 14.64
N PHE A 513 -7.00 11.10 15.27
CA PHE A 513 -6.17 10.75 16.43
C PHE A 513 -7.01 10.29 17.63
N VAL A 514 -8.17 10.90 17.87
CA VAL A 514 -9.12 10.46 18.89
C VAL A 514 -9.64 9.05 18.58
N ALA A 515 -10.02 8.77 17.34
CA ALA A 515 -10.48 7.43 16.93
C ALA A 515 -9.38 6.37 17.07
N LEU A 516 -8.13 6.70 16.70
CA LEU A 516 -6.98 5.80 16.86
C LEU A 516 -6.64 5.56 18.34
N GLY A 517 -6.64 6.63 19.15
CA GLY A 517 -6.44 6.54 20.59
C GLY A 517 -7.54 5.71 21.27
N PHE A 518 -8.80 5.90 20.87
CA PHE A 518 -9.92 5.09 21.34
C PHE A 518 -9.76 3.61 20.96
N LEU A 519 -9.32 3.32 19.73
CA LEU A 519 -9.05 1.94 19.30
C LEU A 519 -7.97 1.29 20.18
N ARG A 520 -6.85 1.99 20.41
CA ARG A 520 -5.74 1.54 21.27
C ARG A 520 -6.13 1.42 22.75
N TYR A 521 -7.02 2.29 23.24
CA TYR A 521 -7.57 2.20 24.59
C TYR A 521 -8.48 0.98 24.74
N LYS A 522 -9.39 0.78 23.79
CA LYS A 522 -10.33 -0.34 23.82
C LYS A 522 -9.63 -1.69 23.62
N TYR A 523 -8.66 -1.76 22.72
CA TYR A 523 -7.89 -2.95 22.43
C TYR A 523 -6.42 -2.67 22.73
N SER A 524 -5.95 -3.21 23.86
CA SER A 524 -4.64 -2.90 24.44
C SER A 524 -3.45 -3.52 23.68
N TYR A 525 -3.46 -3.48 22.36
CA TYR A 525 -2.42 -4.04 21.49
C TYR A 525 -1.63 -2.93 20.83
N ALA A 526 -0.31 -3.09 20.69
CA ALA A 526 0.54 -2.05 20.10
C ALA A 526 0.11 -1.68 18.67
N CYS A 527 -0.21 -2.69 17.85
CA CYS A 527 -0.72 -2.53 16.48
C CYS A 527 -2.08 -1.81 16.38
N SER A 528 -2.82 -1.64 17.48
CA SER A 528 -4.04 -0.82 17.50
C SER A 528 -3.76 0.69 17.42
N ALA A 529 -2.49 1.10 17.56
CA ALA A 529 -2.02 2.46 17.35
C ALA A 529 -1.36 2.69 15.96
N ASP A 530 -1.52 1.74 15.02
CA ASP A 530 -0.92 1.84 13.69
C ASP A 530 -1.50 3.01 12.88
N PHE A 531 -0.62 3.88 12.38
CA PHE A 531 -0.96 5.06 11.62
C PHE A 531 -1.68 4.79 10.30
N ARG A 532 -1.56 3.57 9.74
CA ARG A 532 -2.30 3.19 8.52
C ARG A 532 -3.79 3.47 8.67
N TYR A 533 -4.36 3.24 9.84
CA TYR A 533 -5.78 3.46 10.09
C TYR A 533 -6.22 4.92 9.90
N ILE A 534 -5.29 5.86 9.97
CA ILE A 534 -5.56 7.29 9.89
C ILE A 534 -4.73 8.01 8.83
N LEU A 535 -4.16 7.32 7.85
CA LEU A 535 -3.27 7.94 6.85
C LEU A 535 -3.81 9.23 6.18
N PRO A 536 -5.12 9.40 5.90
CA PRO A 536 -5.67 10.64 5.36
C PRO A 536 -5.48 11.87 6.27
N VAL A 537 -5.14 11.69 7.54
CA VAL A 537 -4.82 12.75 8.50
C VAL A 537 -3.68 13.66 8.00
N LEU A 538 -2.80 13.18 7.12
CA LEU A 538 -1.74 13.98 6.53
C LEU A 538 -2.29 15.24 5.81
N LEU A 539 -3.46 15.14 5.18
CA LEU A 539 -4.09 16.30 4.52
C LEU A 539 -4.45 17.41 5.51
N SER A 540 -4.66 17.08 6.78
CA SER A 540 -4.94 18.04 7.84
C SER A 540 -3.70 18.82 8.26
N PHE A 541 -2.50 18.23 8.17
CA PHE A 541 -1.29 18.82 8.76
C PHE A 541 -0.27 19.33 7.75
N LEU A 542 -0.16 18.72 6.56
CA LEU A 542 0.80 19.13 5.53
C LEU A 542 0.64 20.60 5.06
N PRO A 543 -0.57 21.16 4.89
CA PRO A 543 -0.74 22.57 4.58
C PRO A 543 -0.05 23.48 5.62
N TYR A 544 -0.18 23.13 6.91
CA TYR A 544 0.41 23.89 7.99
C TYR A 544 1.93 23.74 8.06
N VAL A 545 2.49 22.59 7.66
CA VAL A 545 3.95 22.46 7.50
C VAL A 545 4.45 23.50 6.49
N GLY A 546 3.83 23.58 5.30
CA GLY A 546 4.19 24.56 4.28
C GLY A 546 4.10 26.00 4.77
N LEU A 547 3.00 26.36 5.45
CA LEU A 547 2.77 27.69 6.02
C LEU A 547 3.68 28.01 7.22
N GLY A 548 4.18 26.99 7.92
CA GLY A 548 5.12 27.13 9.02
C GLY A 548 6.56 27.34 8.56
N VAL A 549 6.94 26.69 7.45
CA VAL A 549 8.26 26.86 6.83
C VAL A 549 8.38 28.22 6.14
N TYR A 550 7.38 28.61 5.34
CA TYR A 550 7.47 29.79 4.49
C TYR A 550 6.30 30.76 4.63
N ARG A 551 6.65 32.02 4.94
CA ARG A 551 5.87 33.24 4.68
C ARG A 551 6.83 34.38 4.37
N GLU A 552 6.39 35.39 3.63
CA GLU A 552 7.24 36.52 3.23
C GLU A 552 7.90 37.18 4.45
N GLU A 553 7.10 37.45 5.49
CA GLU A 553 7.47 38.04 6.77
C GLU A 553 8.44 37.21 7.65
N TYR A 554 8.68 35.95 7.32
CA TYR A 554 9.57 35.10 8.13
C TYR A 554 11.05 35.37 7.86
N THR A 555 11.85 35.30 8.92
CA THR A 555 13.31 35.45 8.83
C THR A 555 13.94 34.36 7.97
N LEU A 556 15.07 34.67 7.32
CA LEU A 556 15.79 33.75 6.46
C LEU A 556 16.19 32.46 7.20
N LYS A 557 16.61 32.56 8.47
CA LYS A 557 17.00 31.40 9.31
C LYS A 557 15.90 30.35 9.37
N TRP A 558 14.65 30.78 9.61
CA TRP A 558 13.51 29.87 9.70
C TRP A 558 13.16 29.22 8.36
N LYS A 559 13.24 29.98 7.26
CA LYS A 559 13.00 29.47 5.91
C LYS A 559 14.03 28.40 5.56
N VAL A 560 15.33 28.70 5.78
CA VAL A 560 16.44 27.77 5.51
C VAL A 560 16.32 26.50 6.34
N LEU A 561 16.08 26.61 7.65
CA LEU A 561 15.91 25.45 8.52
C LEU A 561 14.73 24.57 8.07
N GLY A 562 13.61 25.18 7.69
CA GLY A 562 12.44 24.47 7.20
C GLY A 562 12.69 23.77 5.87
N PHE A 563 13.33 24.45 4.90
CA PHE A 563 13.71 23.82 3.64
C PHE A 563 14.70 22.67 3.82
N ILE A 564 15.70 22.81 4.69
CA ILE A 564 16.63 21.72 5.02
C ILE A 564 15.86 20.53 5.60
N THR A 565 14.95 20.77 6.54
CA THR A 565 14.13 19.71 7.16
C THR A 565 13.28 18.96 6.13
N VAL A 566 12.60 19.69 5.24
CA VAL A 566 11.77 19.12 4.17
C VAL A 566 12.63 18.34 3.16
N SER A 567 13.77 18.89 2.77
CA SER A 567 14.69 18.25 1.82
C SER A 567 15.29 16.97 2.39
N ILE A 568 15.75 16.97 3.65
CA ILE A 568 16.26 15.76 4.31
C ILE A 568 15.16 14.70 4.37
N PHE A 569 13.95 15.06 4.81
CA PHE A 569 12.82 14.14 4.85
C PHE A 569 12.54 13.53 3.47
N ALA A 570 12.40 14.37 2.43
CA ALA A 570 12.04 13.94 1.09
C ALA A 570 13.13 13.06 0.44
N VAL A 571 14.39 13.51 0.47
CA VAL A 571 15.51 12.79 -0.13
C VAL A 571 15.74 11.46 0.59
N CYS A 572 15.78 11.45 1.93
CA CYS A 572 15.99 10.22 2.67
C CYS A 572 14.84 9.23 2.48
N SER A 573 13.59 9.71 2.38
CA SER A 573 12.42 8.86 2.11
C SER A 573 12.55 8.18 0.74
N VAL A 574 12.87 8.93 -0.31
CA VAL A 574 13.07 8.37 -1.65
C VAL A 574 14.25 7.41 -1.69
N MET A 575 15.39 7.77 -1.08
CA MET A 575 16.57 6.90 -1.03
C MET A 575 16.29 5.60 -0.29
N LEU A 576 15.65 5.65 0.89
CA LEU A 576 15.31 4.48 1.68
C LEU A 576 14.38 3.54 0.91
N MET A 577 13.36 4.09 0.24
CA MET A 577 12.45 3.32 -0.60
C MET A 577 13.17 2.72 -1.82
N SER A 578 14.14 3.44 -2.40
CA SER A 578 14.95 2.90 -3.51
C SER A 578 15.84 1.73 -3.09
N PHE A 579 16.30 1.69 -1.84
CA PHE A 579 17.06 0.53 -1.34
C PHE A 579 16.23 -0.74 -1.25
N ILE A 580 14.91 -0.64 -1.05
CA ILE A 580 13.99 -1.79 -1.11
C ILE A 580 14.03 -2.44 -2.50
N PHE A 581 14.36 -1.68 -3.56
CA PHE A 581 14.42 -2.22 -4.92
C PHE A 581 15.65 -3.08 -5.19
N VAL A 582 16.67 -2.97 -4.34
CA VAL A 582 17.98 -3.62 -4.53
C VAL A 582 18.13 -4.85 -3.63
N THR A 583 17.42 -4.87 -2.51
CA THR A 583 17.35 -5.97 -1.54
C THR A 583 16.32 -7.00 -1.97
#